data_AF-A0A1Y1JU77-F1
#
_entry.id   AF-A0A1Y1JU77-F1
#
_cell.length_a   1.000
_cell.length_b   1.000
_cell.length_c   1.000
_cell.angle_alpha   90.00
_cell.angle_beta   90.00
_cell.angle_gamma   90.00
#
_symmetry.space_group_name_H-M   'P 1'
#
loop_
_entity.id
_entity.type
_entity.pdbx_description
1 polymer ?
#
loop_
_entity_poly.entity_id
_entity_poly.type
_entity_poly.pdbx_seq_one_letter_code
_entity_poly.pdbx_strand_id
1 'polypeptide(L)'
;MISRDYLSVKVWDLHMETKPIETYPVHEYLRSKLCSLYENDCIFDKFECCWNGNDSAIMTGSYNNFFRMFDRTTKREVTLEASRDIAKPKTVLKPRKVCTGGKRKKDEISVDCLDFNKKILHTAWHPTENIIAVAATNNLFLFQDKF
;
A
#
# COMPACT_ATOMS: atom_id res chain seq x y z
N MET A 1 -18.38 -0.85 2.76
CA MET A 1 -17.72 0.35 2.16
C MET A 1 -16.26 0.40 2.61
N ILE A 2 -15.34 0.94 1.79
CA ILE A 2 -13.96 1.25 2.23
C ILE A 2 -13.73 2.75 2.25
N SER A 3 -12.93 3.18 3.22
CA SER A 3 -12.39 4.51 3.28
C SER A 3 -10.90 4.43 3.59
N ARG A 4 -10.13 5.35 3.04
CA ARG A 4 -8.72 5.49 3.37
C ARG A 4 -8.46 6.85 3.99
N ASP A 5 -7.87 6.85 5.18
CA ASP A 5 -7.22 8.04 5.72
C ASP A 5 -5.71 7.95 5.49
N TYR A 6 -4.97 8.98 5.91
CA TYR A 6 -3.54 9.05 5.66
C TYR A 6 -2.76 7.89 6.29
N LEU A 7 -3.18 7.41 7.46
CA LEU A 7 -2.45 6.39 8.22
C LEU A 7 -2.98 4.98 8.02
N SER A 8 -4.26 4.84 7.66
CA SER A 8 -4.98 3.58 7.71
C SER A 8 -6.07 3.46 6.64
N VAL A 9 -6.39 2.22 6.30
CA VAL A 9 -7.58 1.87 5.52
C VAL A 9 -8.60 1.25 6.47
N LYS A 10 -9.85 1.66 6.34
CA LYS A 10 -10.96 1.26 7.20
C LYS A 10 -12.07 0.64 6.37
N VAL A 11 -12.61 -0.46 6.89
CA VAL A 11 -13.79 -1.15 6.33
C VAL A 11 -14.99 -0.82 7.20
N TRP A 12 -16.09 -0.43 6.56
CA TRP A 12 -17.32 0.00 7.20
C TRP A 12 -18.49 -0.89 6.80
N ASP A 13 -19.32 -1.20 7.79
CA ASP A 13 -20.65 -1.73 7.56
C ASP A 13 -21.58 -0.56 7.21
N LEU A 14 -22.45 -0.75 6.23
CA LEU A 14 -23.48 0.25 5.91
C LEU A 14 -24.59 0.27 6.97
N HIS A 15 -24.81 -0.83 7.68
CA HIS A 15 -25.78 -0.89 8.78
C HIS A 15 -25.23 -0.38 10.11
N MET A 16 -23.90 -0.26 10.24
CA MET A 16 -23.22 0.20 11.46
C MET A 16 -22.24 1.32 11.13
N GLU A 17 -22.72 2.57 11.17
CA GLU A 17 -21.92 3.76 10.83
C GLU A 17 -21.10 4.30 12.01
N THR A 18 -21.30 3.80 13.24
CA THR A 18 -20.67 4.36 14.44
C THR A 18 -19.17 4.10 14.55
N LYS A 19 -18.67 3.01 13.94
CA LYS A 19 -17.26 2.63 13.96
C LYS A 19 -16.91 1.72 12.79
N PRO A 20 -15.65 1.73 12.32
CA PRO A 20 -15.20 0.77 11.32
C PRO A 20 -15.18 -0.64 11.91
N ILE A 21 -15.51 -1.64 11.09
CA ILE A 21 -15.41 -3.06 11.46
C ILE A 21 -13.94 -3.48 11.49
N GLU A 22 -13.16 -3.03 10.50
CA GLU A 22 -11.76 -3.40 10.34
C GLU A 22 -10.92 -2.16 10.07
N THR A 23 -9.72 -2.12 10.64
CA THR A 23 -8.76 -1.03 10.44
C THR A 23 -7.39 -1.62 10.14
N TYR A 24 -6.81 -1.22 9.01
CA TYR A 24 -5.54 -1.70 8.49
C TYR A 24 -4.52 -0.56 8.50
N PRO A 25 -3.47 -0.62 9.32
CA PRO A 25 -2.43 0.40 9.34
C PRO A 25 -1.61 0.34 8.05
N VAL A 26 -1.53 1.46 7.34
CA VAL A 26 -0.76 1.61 6.09
C VAL A 26 0.56 2.34 6.36
N HIS A 27 0.48 3.50 7.02
CA HIS A 27 1.59 4.42 7.22
C HIS A 27 1.94 4.63 8.71
N GLU A 28 1.68 3.65 9.58
CA GLU A 28 1.96 3.81 11.01
C GLU A 28 3.45 4.11 11.28
N TYR A 29 4.35 3.60 10.44
CA TYR A 29 5.79 3.90 10.48
C TYR A 29 6.14 5.37 10.18
N LEU A 30 5.23 6.15 9.60
CA LEU A 30 5.39 7.58 9.34
C LEU A 30 4.86 8.47 10.47
N ARG A 31 4.28 7.89 11.53
CA ARG A 31 3.64 8.67 12.60
C ARG A 31 4.59 9.64 13.29
N SER A 32 5.86 9.29 13.46
CA SER A 32 6.88 10.18 14.02
C SER A 32 7.34 11.29 13.05
N LYS A 33 7.02 11.17 11.76
CA LYS A 33 7.42 12.12 10.70
C LYS A 33 6.27 13.04 10.28
N LEU A 34 5.12 13.01 10.96
CA LEU A 34 3.93 13.78 10.56
C LEU A 34 4.18 15.29 10.45
N CYS A 35 4.97 15.89 11.35
CA CYS A 35 5.31 17.32 11.24
C CYS A 35 6.05 17.63 9.94
N SER A 36 7.06 16.81 9.60
CA SER A 36 7.82 16.98 8.35
C SER A 36 6.96 16.70 7.12
N LEU A 37 6.04 15.75 7.19
CA LEU A 37 5.10 15.46 6.09
C LEU A 37 4.08 16.57 5.89
N TYR A 38 3.72 17.29 6.95
CA TYR A 38 2.87 18.48 6.87
C TYR A 38 3.63 19.64 6.22
N GLU A 39 4.87 19.91 6.63
CA GLU A 39 5.70 20.97 6.05
C GLU A 39 5.99 20.77 4.55
N ASN A 40 6.05 19.50 4.10
CA ASN A 40 6.29 19.15 2.70
C ASN A 40 5.01 18.87 1.89
N ASP A 41 3.83 19.21 2.42
CA ASP A 41 2.50 18.95 1.84
C ASP A 41 2.17 17.48 1.53
N CYS A 42 3.06 16.54 1.83
CA CYS A 42 2.88 15.11 1.59
C CYS A 42 1.69 14.55 2.37
N ILE A 43 1.35 15.12 3.52
CA ILE A 43 0.19 14.69 4.30
C ILE A 43 -1.15 14.84 3.53
N PHE A 44 -1.19 15.71 2.51
CA PHE A 44 -2.36 15.95 1.68
C PHE A 44 -2.45 15.03 0.46
N ASP A 45 -1.48 14.12 0.28
CA ASP A 45 -1.52 13.16 -0.81
C ASP A 45 -2.74 12.24 -0.70
N LYS A 46 -3.54 12.22 -1.78
CA LYS A 46 -4.78 11.46 -1.86
C LYS A 46 -4.49 10.09 -2.46
N PHE A 47 -4.22 9.14 -1.58
CA PHE A 47 -4.03 7.77 -2.00
C PHE A 47 -5.37 7.05 -2.17
N GLU A 48 -5.50 6.32 -3.27
CA GLU A 48 -6.67 5.47 -3.51
C GLU A 48 -6.53 4.12 -2.80
N CYS A 49 -7.67 3.45 -2.68
CA CYS A 49 -7.78 2.08 -2.22
C CYS A 49 -8.84 1.35 -3.05
N CYS A 50 -8.64 0.07 -3.31
CA CYS A 50 -9.57 -0.73 -4.08
C CYS A 50 -9.75 -2.13 -3.47
N TRP A 51 -10.92 -2.69 -3.74
CA TRP A 51 -11.25 -4.08 -3.45
C TRP A 51 -10.71 -5.00 -4.54
N ASN A 52 -10.45 -6.25 -4.18
CA ASN A 52 -10.43 -7.32 -5.16
C ASN A 52 -11.86 -7.73 -5.54
N GLY A 53 -12.00 -8.52 -6.60
CA GLY A 53 -13.31 -8.89 -7.16
C GLY A 53 -14.31 -9.58 -6.22
N ASN A 54 -13.84 -10.19 -5.13
CA ASN A 54 -14.67 -10.94 -4.16
C ASN A 54 -14.68 -10.32 -2.75
N ASP A 55 -14.20 -9.07 -2.63
CA ASP A 55 -14.11 -8.32 -1.37
C ASP A 55 -13.30 -9.02 -0.26
N SER A 56 -12.46 -10.01 -0.58
CA SER A 56 -11.63 -10.73 0.39
C SER A 56 -10.30 -10.03 0.66
N ALA A 57 -9.86 -9.14 -0.22
CA ALA A 57 -8.60 -8.41 -0.10
C ALA A 57 -8.74 -6.95 -0.51
N ILE A 58 -7.88 -6.12 0.06
CA ILE A 58 -7.83 -4.68 -0.18
C ILE A 58 -6.42 -4.31 -0.65
N MET A 59 -6.31 -3.47 -1.66
CA MET A 59 -5.05 -2.91 -2.15
C MET A 59 -5.04 -1.40 -2.00
N THR A 60 -3.84 -0.86 -1.75
CA THR A 60 -3.66 0.56 -1.46
C THR A 60 -2.22 0.99 -1.77
N GLY A 61 -2.02 2.15 -2.39
CA GLY A 61 -0.67 2.66 -2.68
C GLY A 61 0.05 3.28 -1.48
N SER A 62 1.33 3.62 -1.59
CA SER A 62 2.14 4.25 -0.54
C SER A 62 3.33 4.99 -1.19
N TYR A 63 4.25 5.49 -0.38
CA TYR A 63 5.50 6.12 -0.81
C TYR A 63 6.56 5.09 -1.17
N ASN A 64 7.69 5.56 -1.73
CA ASN A 64 8.79 4.75 -2.22
C ASN A 64 8.38 3.68 -3.27
N ASN A 65 7.38 4.00 -4.11
CA ASN A 65 6.75 3.05 -5.03
C ASN A 65 6.21 1.79 -4.35
N PHE A 66 5.84 1.90 -3.07
CA PHE A 66 5.21 0.79 -2.38
C PHE A 66 3.71 0.77 -2.58
N PHE A 67 3.18 -0.44 -2.65
CA PHE A 67 1.76 -0.69 -2.49
C PHE A 67 1.59 -1.79 -1.45
N ARG A 68 0.51 -1.70 -0.68
CA ARG A 68 0.16 -2.67 0.34
C ARG A 68 -1.07 -3.44 -0.08
N MET A 69 -1.07 -4.72 0.24
CA MET A 69 -2.23 -5.58 0.09
C MET A 69 -2.56 -6.20 1.44
N PHE A 70 -3.84 -6.21 1.77
CA PHE A 70 -4.37 -6.73 3.02
C PHE A 70 -5.39 -7.82 2.70
N ASP A 71 -5.15 -9.03 3.15
CA ASP A 71 -6.10 -10.13 3.09
C ASP A 71 -6.99 -10.09 4.34
N ARG A 72 -8.29 -9.98 4.14
CA ARG A 72 -9.27 -9.89 5.22
C ARG A 72 -9.54 -11.23 5.88
N THR A 73 -9.39 -12.32 5.14
CA THR A 73 -9.65 -13.69 5.58
C THR A 73 -8.47 -14.20 6.40
N THR A 74 -7.25 -14.08 5.87
CA THR A 74 -6.04 -14.56 6.56
C THR A 74 -5.43 -13.55 7.50
N LYS A 75 -5.91 -12.30 7.51
CA LYS A 75 -5.35 -11.15 8.24
C LYS A 75 -3.87 -10.92 7.92
N ARG A 76 -3.41 -11.38 6.75
CA ARG A 76 -2.05 -11.16 6.27
C ARG A 76 -1.95 -9.82 5.57
N GLU A 77 -0.84 -9.14 5.79
CA GLU A 77 -0.47 -7.93 5.08
C GLU A 77 0.85 -8.14 4.35
N VAL A 78 0.94 -7.56 3.15
CA VAL A 78 2.16 -7.56 2.36
C VAL A 78 2.41 -6.17 1.80
N THR A 79 3.67 -5.75 1.79
CA THR A 79 4.12 -4.53 1.11
C THR A 79 5.02 -4.93 -0.03
N LEU A 80 4.71 -4.46 -1.23
CA LEU A 80 5.41 -4.77 -2.47
C LEU A 80 5.88 -3.47 -3.11
N GLU A 81 6.89 -3.57 -3.98
CA GLU A 81 7.55 -2.42 -4.60
C GLU A 81 7.40 -2.48 -6.12
N ALA A 82 6.84 -1.42 -6.71
CA ALA A 82 6.68 -1.26 -8.16
C ALA A 82 7.85 -0.45 -8.75
N SER A 83 8.96 -1.14 -9.03
CA SER A 83 10.15 -0.54 -9.66
C SER A 83 10.61 -1.39 -10.84
N ARG A 84 11.08 -0.77 -11.93
CA ARG A 84 11.59 -1.49 -13.13
C ARG A 84 12.73 -2.45 -12.81
N ASP A 85 13.53 -2.13 -11.79
CA ASP A 85 14.68 -2.96 -11.39
C ASP A 85 14.24 -4.27 -10.71
N ILE A 86 13.05 -4.27 -10.13
CA ILE A 86 12.50 -5.37 -9.30
C ILE A 86 11.41 -6.12 -10.05
N ALA A 87 10.48 -5.39 -10.68
CA ALA A 87 9.36 -5.89 -11.44
C ALA A 87 9.78 -6.29 -12.86
N LYS A 88 10.70 -7.25 -12.98
CA LYS A 88 11.10 -7.81 -14.26
C LYS A 88 10.07 -8.84 -14.74
N PRO A 89 9.95 -9.08 -16.06
CA PRO A 89 9.05 -10.12 -16.55
C PRO A 89 9.36 -11.47 -15.88
N LYS A 90 8.32 -12.15 -15.40
CA LYS A 90 8.38 -13.49 -14.76
C LYS A 90 9.07 -13.54 -13.38
N THR A 91 9.42 -12.41 -12.75
CA THR A 91 9.96 -12.40 -11.38
C THR A 91 8.86 -12.25 -10.34
N VAL A 92 8.93 -13.06 -9.28
CA VAL A 92 8.06 -12.92 -8.11
C VAL A 92 8.53 -11.74 -7.25
N LEU A 93 7.62 -10.82 -6.94
CA LEU A 93 7.93 -9.69 -6.08
C LEU A 93 8.21 -10.17 -4.65
N LYS A 94 9.25 -9.60 -4.02
CA LYS A 94 9.60 -9.91 -2.64
C LYS A 94 8.92 -8.91 -1.69
N PRO A 95 8.32 -9.38 -0.59
CA PRO A 95 7.82 -8.50 0.46
C PRO A 95 8.90 -7.56 0.99
N ARG A 96 8.56 -6.28 1.14
CA ARG A 96 9.38 -5.26 1.81
C ARG A 96 8.84 -4.99 3.20
N LYS A 97 9.72 -4.65 4.15
CA LYS A 97 9.34 -4.15 5.47
C LYS A 97 10.01 -2.83 5.74
N VAL A 98 9.23 -1.90 6.29
CA VAL A 98 9.71 -0.57 6.71
C VAL A 98 9.93 -0.60 8.23
N CYS A 99 11.08 -0.11 8.67
CA CYS A 99 11.49 -0.14 10.08
C CYS A 99 11.77 1.28 10.61
N THR A 100 11.30 1.55 11.83
CA THR A 100 11.37 2.86 12.51
C THR A 100 12.58 3.02 13.44
N GLY A 101 13.58 2.12 13.37
CA GLY A 101 14.84 2.18 14.14
C GLY A 101 15.50 0.81 14.31
N GLY A 102 16.84 0.78 14.51
CA GLY A 102 17.61 -0.44 14.83
C GLY A 102 18.55 -0.97 13.72
N LYS A 103 19.29 -2.06 14.02
CA LYS A 103 20.21 -2.73 13.07
C LYS A 103 19.43 -3.21 11.84
N ARG A 104 19.67 -2.54 10.72
CA ARG A 104 19.09 -2.84 9.41
C ARG A 104 19.33 -4.31 9.03
N LYS A 105 18.27 -5.10 8.89
CA LYS A 105 18.36 -6.38 8.18
C LYS A 105 18.45 -6.12 6.68
N LYS A 106 19.06 -7.05 5.95
CA LYS A 106 19.39 -6.92 4.51
C LYS A 106 18.19 -6.53 3.62
N ASP A 107 16.97 -6.88 4.02
CA ASP A 107 15.73 -6.63 3.26
C ASP A 107 14.80 -5.58 3.90
N GLU A 108 15.24 -4.89 4.96
CA GLU A 108 14.48 -3.84 5.63
C GLU A 108 14.91 -2.45 5.16
N ILE A 109 13.91 -1.58 5.01
CA ILE A 109 14.08 -0.20 4.54
C ILE A 109 13.80 0.73 5.72
N SER A 110 14.77 1.59 6.04
CA SER A 110 14.57 2.60 7.08
C SER A 110 13.53 3.61 6.63
N VAL A 111 12.71 4.10 7.55
CA VAL A 111 11.79 5.22 7.31
C VAL A 111 12.52 6.45 6.75
N ASP A 112 13.74 6.71 7.21
CA ASP A 112 14.55 7.85 6.74
C ASP A 112 15.08 7.67 5.31
N CYS A 113 15.01 6.45 4.75
CA CYS A 113 15.43 6.16 3.38
C CYS A 113 14.26 6.13 2.38
N LEU A 114 13.04 6.46 2.81
CA LEU A 114 11.88 6.47 1.93
C LEU A 114 11.91 7.68 1.01
N ASP A 115 11.63 7.44 -0.28
CA ASP A 115 11.46 8.48 -1.27
C ASP A 115 9.98 8.89 -1.36
N PHE A 116 9.64 10.06 -0.83
CA PHE A 116 8.27 10.58 -0.79
C PHE A 116 7.79 11.12 -2.15
N ASN A 117 8.68 11.38 -3.11
CA ASN A 117 8.29 11.75 -4.46
C ASN A 117 7.81 10.54 -5.28
N LYS A 118 8.29 9.34 -4.90
CA LYS A 118 7.84 8.06 -5.48
C LYS A 118 6.57 7.59 -4.80
N LYS A 119 5.44 8.18 -5.16
CA LYS A 119 4.13 7.83 -4.60
C LYS A 119 3.28 7.04 -5.59
N ILE A 120 2.64 5.99 -5.10
CA ILE A 120 1.59 5.27 -5.81
C ILE A 120 0.27 5.83 -5.32
N LEU A 121 -0.33 6.73 -6.09
CA LEU A 121 -1.62 7.33 -5.75
C LEU A 121 -2.79 6.52 -6.30
N HIS A 122 -2.61 5.96 -7.50
CA HIS A 122 -3.65 5.25 -8.24
C HIS A 122 -3.32 3.78 -8.38
N THR A 123 -4.30 2.94 -8.05
CA THR A 123 -4.20 1.49 -8.19
C THR A 123 -5.56 0.92 -8.56
N ALA A 124 -5.58 -0.10 -9.43
CA ALA A 124 -6.80 -0.80 -9.80
C ALA A 124 -6.61 -2.30 -9.66
N TRP A 125 -7.67 -3.00 -9.30
CA TRP A 125 -7.73 -4.46 -9.29
C TRP A 125 -8.76 -4.90 -10.34
N HIS A 126 -8.43 -5.91 -11.13
CA HIS A 126 -9.36 -6.53 -12.06
C HIS A 126 -10.57 -7.13 -11.30
N PRO A 127 -11.81 -6.95 -11.79
CA PRO A 127 -13.01 -7.34 -11.05
C PRO A 127 -13.21 -8.86 -10.92
N THR A 128 -12.57 -9.66 -11.77
CA THR A 128 -12.75 -11.13 -11.78
C THR A 128 -11.46 -11.93 -11.75
N GLU A 129 -10.31 -11.28 -11.96
CA GLU A 129 -9.02 -11.97 -12.09
C GLU A 129 -8.03 -11.39 -11.09
N ASN A 130 -7.01 -12.19 -10.74
CA ASN A 130 -5.92 -11.75 -9.86
C ASN A 130 -4.88 -10.94 -10.64
N ILE A 131 -5.36 -9.87 -11.29
CA ILE A 131 -4.55 -8.90 -12.02
C ILE A 131 -4.72 -7.55 -11.33
N ILE A 132 -3.60 -6.89 -11.04
CA ILE A 132 -3.56 -5.55 -10.47
C ILE A 132 -2.78 -4.61 -11.39
N ALA A 133 -3.26 -3.37 -11.48
CA ALA A 133 -2.61 -2.28 -12.18
C ALA A 133 -2.15 -1.23 -11.16
N VAL A 134 -0.87 -0.87 -11.22
CA VAL A 134 -0.23 0.03 -10.27
C VAL A 134 0.47 1.15 -11.04
N ALA A 135 0.02 2.38 -10.86
CA ALA A 135 0.66 3.55 -11.46
C ALA A 135 1.76 4.06 -10.52
N ALA A 136 3.02 3.98 -10.98
CA ALA A 136 4.19 4.40 -10.23
C ALA A 136 5.03 5.39 -11.05
N THR A 137 4.96 6.66 -10.66
CA THR A 137 5.62 7.79 -11.35
C THR A 137 5.23 7.80 -12.84
N ASN A 138 6.16 7.45 -13.74
CA ASN A 138 5.97 7.50 -15.20
C ASN A 138 5.67 6.12 -15.81
N ASN A 139 5.36 5.12 -14.97
CA ASN A 139 5.15 3.73 -15.40
C ASN A 139 3.80 3.21 -14.92
N LEU A 140 3.18 2.39 -15.76
CA LEU A 140 2.07 1.54 -15.37
C LEU A 140 2.58 0.10 -15.26
N PHE A 141 2.50 -0.48 -14.08
CA PHE A 141 2.85 -1.87 -13.82
C PHE A 141 1.58 -2.72 -13.81
N LEU A 142 1.63 -3.85 -14.52
CA LEU A 142 0.61 -4.90 -14.45
C LEU A 142 1.23 -6.11 -13.77
N PHE A 143 0.66 -6.49 -12.63
CA PHE A 143 1.04 -7.71 -11.92
C PHE A 143 -0.12 -8.71 -12.01
N GLN A 144 0.23 -9.96 -12.26
CA GLN A 144 -0.71 -11.07 -12.31
C GLN A 144 -0.15 -12.19 -11.46
N ASP A 145 -1.00 -12.80 -10.64
CA ASP A 145 -0.61 -14.02 -9.94
C ASP A 145 -0.49 -15.19 -10.91
N LYS A 146 0.52 -16.04 -10.74
CA LYS A 146 0.62 -17.24 -11.58
C LYS A 146 -0.38 -18.27 -11.08
N PHE A 147 -1.27 -18.70 -11.98
CA PHE A 147 -2.09 -19.90 -11.82
C PHE A 147 -1.26 -21.11 -11.36
#